data_AF-A0A4U3B4A0-F1
#
_entry.id   AF-A0A4U3B4A0-F1
#
_cell.length_a   1.000
_cell.length_b   1.000
_cell.length_c   1.000
_cell.angle_alpha   90.00
_cell.angle_beta   90.00
_cell.angle_gamma   90.00
#
_symmetry.space_group_name_H-M   'P 1'
#
loop_
_entity.id
_entity.type
_entity.pdbx_description
1 polymer ?
#
loop_
_entity_poly.entity_id
_entity_poly.type
_entity_poly.pdbx_seq_one_letter_code
_entity_poly.pdbx_strand_id
1 'polypeptide(L)'
;SLGLYYIKKQSRMILLICLAAVASALAMAILYEPGADPSRIYYGTDTRAFSLLIGAVLALVWPSNRLANKIIPKARFILDVVGGIALIIILVMFWKTNQYDPFLYKGGMVLLS
;
A
#
# COMPACT_ATOMS: atom_id res chain seq x y z
N SER A 1 11.37 -7.28 -31.08
CA SER A 1 10.02 -7.68 -30.57
C SER A 1 10.03 -8.20 -29.12
N LEU A 2 11.16 -8.60 -28.53
CA LEU A 2 11.21 -9.06 -27.11
C LEU A 2 10.91 -7.98 -26.07
N GLY A 3 11.33 -6.73 -26.29
CA GLY A 3 11.11 -5.63 -25.33
C GLY A 3 9.64 -5.32 -25.06
N LEU A 4 8.80 -5.31 -26.12
CA LEU A 4 7.35 -5.10 -25.99
C LEU A 4 6.64 -6.25 -25.25
N TYR A 5 7.13 -7.47 -25.40
CA TYR A 5 6.59 -8.64 -24.69
C TYR A 5 6.89 -8.56 -23.18
N TYR A 6 8.11 -8.18 -22.80
CA TYR A 6 8.51 -8.01 -21.40
C TYR A 6 7.71 -6.90 -20.71
N ILE A 7 7.53 -5.76 -21.38
CA ILE A 7 6.73 -4.63 -20.86
C ILE A 7 5.27 -5.05 -20.66
N LYS A 8 4.64 -5.70 -21.65
CA LYS A 8 3.24 -6.18 -21.54
C LYS A 8 3.06 -7.19 -20.40
N LYS A 9 4.04 -8.08 -20.19
CA LYS A 9 3.99 -9.07 -19.10
C LYS A 9 4.12 -8.40 -17.72
N GLN A 10 5.02 -7.42 -17.59
CA GLN A 10 5.19 -6.67 -16.35
C GLN A 10 3.94 -5.83 -16.01
N SER A 11 3.33 -5.17 -16.99
CA SER A 11 2.09 -4.42 -16.78
C SER A 11 0.92 -5.31 -16.33
N ARG A 12 0.77 -6.50 -16.93
CA ARG A 12 -0.24 -7.48 -16.50
C ARG A 12 0.00 -7.96 -15.06
N MET A 13 1.26 -8.21 -14.69
CA MET A 13 1.62 -8.62 -13.35
C MET A 13 1.31 -7.52 -12.32
N ILE A 14 1.68 -6.27 -12.60
CA ILE A 14 1.35 -5.12 -11.74
C ILE A 14 -0.16 -5.00 -11.57
N LEU A 15 -0.93 -5.10 -12.67
CA LEU A 15 -2.39 -5.04 -12.61
C LEU A 15 -2.97 -6.14 -11.71
N LEU A 16 -2.50 -7.38 -11.83
CA LEU A 16 -2.96 -8.49 -11.00
C LEU A 16 -2.63 -8.27 -9.51
N ILE A 17 -1.44 -7.76 -9.20
CA ILE A 17 -1.05 -7.43 -7.82
C ILE A 17 -1.92 -6.31 -7.26
N CYS A 18 -2.20 -5.26 -8.05
CA CYS A 18 -3.11 -4.19 -7.64
C CYS A 18 -4.54 -4.72 -7.38
N LEU A 19 -5.06 -5.57 -8.26
CA LEU A 19 -6.38 -6.18 -8.07
C LEU A 19 -6.41 -7.06 -6.81
N ALA A 20 -5.36 -7.83 -6.55
CA ALA A 20 -5.24 -8.62 -5.33
C ALA A 20 -5.14 -7.74 -4.07
N ALA A 21 -4.43 -6.61 -4.12
CA ALA A 21 -4.35 -5.66 -3.03
C ALA A 21 -5.72 -5.03 -2.73
N VAL A 22 -6.45 -4.62 -3.76
CA VAL A 22 -7.82 -4.09 -3.62
C VAL A 22 -8.75 -5.17 -3.06
N ALA A 23 -8.67 -6.41 -3.54
CA ALA A 23 -9.49 -7.51 -3.03
C ALA A 23 -9.21 -7.79 -1.54
N SER A 24 -7.94 -7.78 -1.13
CA SER A 24 -7.52 -7.94 0.28
C SER A 24 -8.03 -6.80 1.17
N ALA A 25 -7.93 -5.55 0.71
CA ALA A 25 -8.44 -4.38 1.43
C ALA A 25 -9.97 -4.41 1.55
N LEU A 26 -10.68 -4.77 0.48
CA LEU A 26 -12.14 -4.91 0.50
C LEU A 26 -12.57 -6.05 1.42
N ALA A 27 -11.86 -7.19 1.41
CA ALA A 27 -12.13 -8.28 2.33
C ALA A 27 -12.05 -7.80 3.79
N MET A 28 -11.02 -7.01 4.14
CA MET A 28 -10.91 -6.43 5.49
C MET A 28 -12.08 -5.50 5.82
N ALA A 29 -12.46 -4.61 4.90
CA ALA A 29 -13.55 -3.65 5.12
C ALA A 29 -14.93 -4.32 5.22
N ILE A 30 -15.17 -5.39 4.46
CA ILE A 30 -16.43 -6.15 4.45
C ILE A 30 -16.54 -7.04 5.68
N LEU A 31 -15.45 -7.71 6.08
CA LEU A 31 -15.43 -8.60 7.23
C LEU A 31 -15.36 -7.86 8.58
N TYR A 32 -15.19 -6.53 8.55
CA TYR A 32 -15.18 -5.74 9.77
C TYR A 32 -16.59 -5.64 10.38
N GLU A 33 -16.74 -6.22 11.57
CA GLU A 33 -17.94 -6.14 12.37
C GLU A 33 -17.73 -5.20 13.57
N PRO A 34 -18.43 -4.05 13.64
CA PRO A 34 -18.33 -3.15 14.78
C PRO A 34 -18.76 -3.82 16.09
N GLY A 35 -17.93 -3.73 17.13
CA GLY A 35 -18.23 -4.28 18.45
C GLY A 35 -17.88 -5.76 18.64
N ALA A 36 -17.49 -6.48 17.57
CA ALA A 36 -16.88 -7.79 17.66
C ALA A 36 -15.36 -7.69 17.82
N ASP A 37 -14.70 -8.77 18.25
CA ASP A 37 -13.23 -8.83 18.34
C ASP A 37 -12.59 -8.79 16.93
N PRO A 38 -11.82 -7.74 16.57
CA PRO A 38 -11.23 -7.59 15.25
C PRO A 38 -9.95 -8.43 15.04
N SER A 39 -9.54 -9.25 16.02
CA SER A 39 -8.28 -10.01 15.96
C SER A 39 -8.11 -10.84 14.68
N ARG A 40 -9.19 -11.51 14.20
CA ARG A 40 -9.15 -12.33 12.97
C ARG A 40 -8.79 -11.53 11.72
N ILE A 41 -9.37 -10.34 11.56
CA ILE A 41 -9.09 -9.49 10.40
C ILE A 41 -7.79 -8.70 10.58
N TYR A 42 -7.39 -8.39 11.81
CA TYR A 42 -6.17 -7.66 12.11
C TYR A 42 -4.90 -8.50 11.86
N TYR A 43 -4.95 -9.79 12.23
CA TYR A 43 -3.86 -10.75 12.05
C TYR A 43 -4.03 -11.66 10.83
N GLY A 44 -5.18 -11.61 10.16
CA GLY A 44 -5.46 -12.39 8.96
C GLY A 44 -4.55 -11.99 7.79
N THR A 45 -3.87 -12.95 7.17
CA THR A 45 -3.03 -12.70 5.99
C THR A 45 -3.86 -12.31 4.77
N ASP A 46 -5.05 -12.90 4.61
CA ASP A 46 -6.01 -12.58 3.55
C ASP A 46 -6.46 -11.12 3.59
N THR A 47 -6.65 -10.56 4.79
CA THR A 47 -7.07 -9.17 5.03
C THR A 47 -5.91 -8.19 5.19
N ARG A 48 -4.67 -8.66 5.43
CA ARG A 48 -3.46 -7.81 5.54
C ARG A 48 -2.55 -7.82 4.32
N ALA A 49 -2.75 -8.74 3.37
CA ALA A 49 -1.87 -8.90 2.22
C ALA A 49 -1.73 -7.62 1.38
N PHE A 50 -2.73 -6.72 1.38
CA PHE A 50 -2.67 -5.47 0.63
C PHE A 50 -1.39 -4.65 0.91
N SER A 51 -0.87 -4.62 2.14
CA SER A 51 0.31 -3.80 2.47
C SER A 51 1.58 -4.32 1.78
N LEU A 52 1.76 -5.64 1.79
CA LEU A 52 2.84 -6.31 1.09
C LEU A 52 2.71 -6.17 -0.42
N LEU A 53 1.49 -6.27 -0.95
CA LEU A 53 1.21 -6.15 -2.37
C LEU A 53 1.44 -4.71 -2.87
N ILE A 54 1.07 -3.68 -2.09
CA ILE A 54 1.39 -2.29 -2.37
C ILE A 54 2.90 -2.09 -2.43
N GLY A 55 3.64 -2.60 -1.45
CA GLY A 55 5.11 -2.57 -1.44
C GLY A 55 5.72 -3.29 -2.66
N ALA A 56 5.15 -4.43 -3.07
CA ALA A 56 5.58 -5.16 -4.25
C ALA A 56 5.34 -4.37 -5.55
N VAL A 57 4.19 -3.71 -5.69
CA VAL A 57 3.92 -2.80 -6.83
C VAL A 57 4.94 -1.67 -6.85
N LEU A 58 5.22 -1.05 -5.71
CA LEU A 58 6.20 0.04 -5.62
C LEU A 58 7.59 -0.43 -6.06
N ALA A 59 8.04 -1.61 -5.61
CA ALA A 59 9.31 -2.19 -6.01
C ALA A 59 9.40 -2.49 -7.52
N LEU A 60 8.29 -2.92 -8.14
CA LEU A 60 8.22 -3.20 -9.58
C LEU A 60 8.20 -1.93 -10.44
N VAL A 61 7.53 -0.88 -9.97
CA VAL A 61 7.41 0.41 -10.65
C VAL A 61 8.68 1.24 -10.48
N TRP A 62 9.36 1.11 -9.33
CA TRP A 62 10.50 1.93 -8.95
C TRP A 62 11.75 1.07 -8.64
N PRO A 63 12.44 0.51 -9.66
CA PRO A 63 13.59 -0.35 -9.45
C PRO A 63 14.76 0.44 -8.83
N SER A 64 15.27 -0.01 -7.68
CA SER A 64 16.36 0.64 -6.94
C SER A 64 17.62 0.87 -7.80
N ASN A 65 17.91 -0.05 -8.73
CA ASN A 65 19.06 0.05 -9.63
C ASN A 65 18.93 1.21 -10.64
N ARG A 66 17.70 1.67 -10.94
CA ARG A 66 17.45 2.85 -11.78
C ARG A 66 17.50 4.15 -10.98
N LEU A 67 17.38 4.05 -9.66
CA LEU A 67 17.42 5.18 -8.74
C LEU A 67 18.84 5.60 -8.36
N ALA A 68 19.78 4.64 -8.35
CA ALA A 68 21.20 4.91 -8.11
C ALA A 68 21.82 5.85 -9.16
N ASN A 69 21.25 5.89 -10.37
CA ASN A 69 21.69 6.80 -11.44
C ASN A 69 20.92 8.12 -11.37
N LYS A 70 21.50 9.10 -10.65
CA LYS A 70 21.09 10.52 -10.56
C LYS A 70 19.57 10.77 -10.54
N ILE A 71 18.97 10.71 -9.35
CA ILE A 71 17.64 11.33 -9.12
C ILE A 71 17.71 12.81 -9.51
N ILE A 72 16.84 13.22 -10.44
CA ILE A 72 16.72 14.62 -10.86
C ILE A 72 16.20 15.45 -9.67
N PRO A 73 16.70 16.67 -9.40
CA PRO A 73 16.32 17.46 -8.23
C PRO A 73 14.81 17.59 -7.99
N LYS A 74 14.01 17.67 -9.06
CA LYS A 74 12.54 17.68 -8.97
C LYS A 74 11.95 16.40 -8.37
N ALA A 75 12.45 15.23 -8.79
CA ALA A 75 11.99 13.94 -8.27
C ALA A 75 12.37 13.78 -6.79
N ARG A 76 13.55 14.26 -6.38
CA ARG A 76 13.96 14.30 -4.98
C ARG A 76 13.04 15.17 -4.13
N PHE A 77 12.74 16.39 -4.59
CA PHE A 77 11.82 17.28 -3.88
C PHE A 77 10.41 16.68 -3.73
N ILE A 78 9.89 16.01 -4.76
CA ILE A 78 8.61 15.30 -4.68
C ILE A 78 8.67 14.18 -3.63
N LEU A 79 9.74 13.37 -3.62
CA LEU A 79 9.92 12.31 -2.63
C LEU A 79 10.01 12.87 -1.20
N ASP A 80 10.73 13.98 -0.99
CA ASP A 80 10.84 14.64 0.31
C ASP A 80 9.48 15.17 0.79
N VAL A 81 8.70 15.80 -0.10
CA VAL A 81 7.34 16.28 0.22
C VAL A 81 6.39 15.12 0.52
N VAL A 82 6.39 14.08 -0.31
CA VAL A 82 5.54 12.89 -0.10
C VAL A 82 5.91 12.20 1.21
N GLY A 83 7.20 12.05 1.49
CA GLY A 83 7.69 11.49 2.76
C GLY A 83 7.28 12.33 3.97
N GLY A 84 7.37 13.67 3.87
CA GLY A 84 6.90 14.58 4.90
C GLY A 84 5.40 14.48 5.17
N ILE A 85 4.59 14.43 4.10
CA ILE A 85 3.13 14.24 4.22
C ILE A 85 2.82 12.88 4.85
N ALA A 86 3.48 11.80 4.41
CA ALA A 86 3.30 10.47 4.97
C ALA A 86 3.64 10.43 6.48
N LEU A 87 4.72 11.09 6.90
CA LEU A 87 5.08 11.19 8.31
C LEU A 87 4.01 11.93 9.12
N ILE A 88 3.49 13.05 8.62
CA ILE A 88 2.43 13.81 9.27
C ILE A 88 1.17 12.93 9.42
N ILE A 89 0.79 12.22 8.37
CA ILE A 89 -0.33 11.28 8.38
C ILE A 89 -0.15 10.22 9.47
N ILE A 90 1.04 9.60 9.55
CA ILE A 90 1.36 8.60 10.58
C ILE A 90 1.21 9.18 11.99
N LEU A 91 1.76 10.38 12.22
CA LEU A 91 1.66 11.05 13.53
C LEU A 91 0.21 11.40 13.90
N VAL A 92 -0.57 11.89 12.94
CA VAL A 92 -1.99 12.18 13.15
C VAL A 92 -2.77 10.90 13.45
N MET A 93 -2.53 9.83 12.70
CA MET A 93 -3.20 8.55 12.94
C MET A 93 -2.81 7.94 14.29
N PHE A 94 -1.53 8.04 14.68
CA PHE A 94 -1.06 7.61 15.99
C PHE A 94 -1.76 8.36 17.13
N TRP A 95 -1.99 9.67 16.98
CA TRP A 95 -2.64 10.46 18.03
C TRP A 95 -4.16 10.29 18.06
N LYS A 96 -4.81 10.12 16.90
CA LYS A 96 -6.28 10.10 16.79
C LYS A 96 -6.93 8.73 16.74
N THR A 97 -6.19 7.66 16.42
CA THR A 97 -6.76 6.34 16.12
C THR A 97 -6.38 5.34 17.20
N ASN A 98 -7.35 4.51 17.60
CA ASN A 98 -7.16 3.36 18.46
C ASN A 98 -7.57 2.07 17.73
N GLN A 99 -7.19 0.92 18.28
CA GLN A 99 -7.42 -0.42 17.70
C GLN A 99 -8.90 -0.78 17.53
N TYR A 100 -9.82 -0.05 18.16
CA TYR A 100 -11.27 -0.29 18.08
C TYR A 100 -11.96 0.64 17.07
N ASP A 101 -11.25 1.61 16.49
CA ASP A 101 -11.88 2.58 15.61
C ASP A 101 -12.27 1.95 14.26
N PRO A 102 -13.54 2.08 13.82
CA PRO A 102 -13.99 1.56 12.53
C PRO A 102 -13.19 2.08 11.33
N PHE A 103 -12.70 3.32 11.43
CA PHE A 103 -11.89 3.94 10.38
C PHE A 103 -10.61 3.13 10.08
N LEU A 104 -9.99 2.54 11.11
CA LEU A 104 -8.75 1.78 10.96
C LEU A 104 -8.94 0.60 10.00
N TYR A 105 -10.08 -0.09 10.09
CA TYR A 105 -10.40 -1.29 9.29
C TYR A 105 -11.08 -0.98 7.96
N LYS A 106 -11.76 0.16 7.83
CA LYS A 106 -12.46 0.58 6.60
C LYS A 106 -11.60 1.40 5.65
N GLY A 107 -10.28 1.36 5.79
CA GLY A 107 -9.35 2.02 4.87
C GLY A 107 -8.16 2.70 5.56
N GLY A 108 -8.21 2.94 6.87
CA GLY A 108 -7.10 3.55 7.61
C GLY A 108 -5.80 2.75 7.51
N MET A 109 -5.87 1.42 7.57
CA MET A 109 -4.67 0.58 7.38
C MET A 109 -4.13 0.58 5.95
N VAL A 110 -4.98 0.75 4.94
CA VAL A 110 -4.55 0.92 3.54
C VAL A 110 -3.81 2.24 3.37
N LEU A 111 -4.29 3.29 4.04
CA LEU A 111 -3.68 4.62 4.02
C LEU A 111 -2.28 4.64 4.66
N LEU A 112 -2.03 3.76 5.64
CA LEU A 112 -0.71 3.58 6.27
C LEU A 112 0.26 2.68 5.50
N SER A 113 -0.18 2.02 4.42
CA SER A 113 0.63 1.04 3.66
C SER A 113 1.24 1.64 2.40
#